data_AF-A0A662LA32-F1
#
_entry.id   AF-A0A662LA32-F1
#
_cell.length_a   1.000
_cell.length_b   1.000
_cell.length_c   1.000
_cell.angle_alpha   90.00
_cell.angle_beta   90.00
_cell.angle_gamma   90.00
#
_symmetry.space_group_name_H-M   'P 1'
#
loop_
_entity.id
_entity.type
_entity.pdbx_description
1 polymer ?
#
loop_
_entity_poly.entity_id
_entity_poly.type
_entity_poly.pdbx_seq_one_letter_code
_entity_poly.pdbx_strand_id
1 'polypeptide(L)'
;MEYKIRLISPQQKDDLIETFKEKIVYEKKANIAGLCIKLLTDSLKFKEMWDDNFQSMSEYIRPHGRIFALKTGGEEEFLYEPVSKTCFILNCNYYGYVKSLALAVAGDFLEEYHSIHSRYSVHGALIDYKGKGTALIAPSGVGKTTHSYGLILMKNVRLVADDWFFARIIGDEIEAIASEKNCYIRADLAKDWKEY
;
A
#
# COMPACT_ATOMS: atom_id res chain seq x y z
N MET A 1 -10.33 1.83 13.15
CA MET A 1 -11.03 0.54 13.24
C MET A 1 -10.04 -0.52 12.86
N GLU A 2 -9.88 -1.55 13.69
CA GLU A 2 -9.15 -2.77 13.32
C GLU A 2 -10.10 -3.67 12.54
N TYR A 3 -9.71 -4.08 11.34
CA TYR A 3 -10.38 -5.14 10.61
C TYR A 3 -9.66 -6.47 10.88
N LYS A 4 -10.40 -7.57 10.86
CA LYS A 4 -9.84 -8.91 11.10
C LYS A 4 -9.61 -9.61 9.77
N ILE A 5 -8.36 -10.00 9.50
CA ILE A 5 -8.02 -10.83 8.33
C ILE A 5 -8.31 -12.29 8.66
N ARG A 6 -9.07 -12.97 7.80
CA ARG A 6 -9.26 -14.43 7.83
C ARG A 6 -8.35 -15.08 6.79
N LEU A 7 -7.43 -15.94 7.23
CA LEU A 7 -6.65 -16.76 6.32
C LEU A 7 -7.54 -17.80 5.64
N ILE A 8 -7.34 -17.99 4.35
CA ILE A 8 -8.07 -18.96 3.53
C ILE A 8 -7.09 -19.88 2.81
N SER A 9 -7.55 -21.08 2.43
CA SER A 9 -6.77 -22.03 1.66
C SER A 9 -6.70 -21.66 0.18
N PRO A 10 -5.73 -22.22 -0.58
CA PRO A 10 -5.68 -22.08 -2.03
C PRO A 10 -6.99 -22.50 -2.72
N GLN A 11 -7.62 -23.59 -2.27
CA GLN A 11 -8.89 -24.06 -2.83
C GLN A 11 -10.02 -23.05 -2.59
N GLN A 12 -10.16 -22.54 -1.35
CA GLN A 12 -11.17 -21.52 -1.04
C GLN A 12 -10.97 -20.26 -1.89
N LYS A 13 -9.72 -19.86 -2.12
CA LYS A 13 -9.38 -18.73 -3.00
C LYS A 13 -9.80 -19.02 -4.44
N ASP A 14 -9.56 -20.23 -4.97
CA ASP A 14 -9.97 -20.58 -6.33
C ASP A 14 -11.51 -20.57 -6.48
N ASP A 15 -12.22 -21.10 -5.49
CA ASP A 15 -13.69 -21.07 -5.45
C ASP A 15 -14.23 -19.63 -5.44
N LEU A 16 -13.61 -18.72 -4.66
CA LEU A 16 -13.98 -17.30 -4.61
C LEU A 16 -13.72 -16.57 -5.93
N ILE A 17 -12.59 -16.87 -6.60
CA ILE A 17 -12.28 -16.30 -7.92
C ILE A 17 -13.36 -16.71 -8.93
N GLU A 18 -13.69 -18.01 -8.97
CA GLU A 18 -14.70 -18.52 -9.90
C GLU A 18 -16.09 -17.94 -9.60
N THR A 19 -16.44 -17.81 -8.32
CA THR A 19 -17.72 -17.23 -7.87
C THR A 19 -17.87 -15.77 -8.27
N PHE A 20 -16.80 -14.99 -8.23
CA PHE A 20 -16.88 -13.53 -8.39
C PHE A 20 -16.29 -12.99 -9.71
N LYS A 21 -15.80 -13.86 -10.62
CA LYS A 21 -15.17 -13.43 -11.87
C LYS A 21 -16.04 -12.46 -12.70
N GLU A 22 -17.34 -12.71 -12.77
CA GLU A 22 -18.29 -11.89 -13.55
C GLU A 22 -18.56 -10.51 -12.92
N LYS A 23 -18.20 -10.31 -11.65
CA LYS A 23 -18.32 -9.02 -10.98
C LYS A 23 -17.14 -8.09 -11.29
N ILE A 24 -16.04 -8.59 -11.82
CA ILE A 24 -14.84 -7.81 -12.04
C ILE A 24 -15.06 -6.93 -13.27
N VAL A 25 -15.14 -5.62 -13.06
CA VAL A 25 -15.36 -4.64 -14.13
C VAL A 25 -14.06 -3.92 -14.49
N TYR A 26 -13.19 -3.70 -13.50
CA TYR A 26 -11.95 -2.96 -13.66
C TYR A 26 -10.76 -3.78 -13.16
N GLU A 27 -9.67 -3.71 -13.92
CA GLU A 27 -8.39 -4.30 -13.57
C GLU A 27 -7.28 -3.26 -13.68
N LYS A 28 -6.41 -3.18 -12.67
CA LYS A 28 -5.27 -2.27 -12.66
C LYS A 28 -4.04 -2.90 -12.04
N LYS A 29 -2.88 -2.72 -12.67
CA LYS A 29 -1.59 -3.14 -12.11
C LYS A 29 -0.84 -1.95 -11.56
N ALA A 30 -0.34 -2.10 -10.33
CA ALA A 30 0.57 -1.18 -9.69
C ALA A 30 1.98 -1.77 -9.62
N ASN A 31 2.97 -0.88 -9.74
CA ASN A 31 4.33 -1.11 -9.31
C ASN A 31 4.47 -0.66 -7.85
N ILE A 32 4.67 -1.60 -6.94
CA ILE A 32 4.92 -1.34 -5.52
C ILE A 32 6.30 -1.92 -5.18
N ALA A 33 7.29 -1.04 -5.04
CA ALA A 33 8.68 -1.43 -4.77
C ALA A 33 9.27 -2.48 -5.73
N GLY A 34 8.87 -2.43 -7.01
CA GLY A 34 9.28 -3.39 -8.04
C GLY A 34 8.32 -4.57 -8.21
N LEU A 35 7.31 -4.71 -7.36
CA LEU A 35 6.31 -5.77 -7.46
C LEU A 35 5.08 -5.33 -8.27
N CYS A 36 4.63 -6.22 -9.15
CA CYS A 36 3.35 -6.14 -9.82
C CYS A 36 2.23 -6.59 -8.86
N ILE A 37 1.51 -5.65 -8.26
CA ILE A 37 0.27 -5.94 -7.53
C ILE A 37 -0.92 -5.56 -8.39
N LYS A 38 -1.87 -6.49 -8.56
CA LYS A 38 -3.06 -6.28 -9.41
C LYS A 38 -4.32 -6.07 -8.57
N LEU A 39 -4.99 -4.96 -8.79
CA LEU A 39 -6.35 -4.69 -8.33
C LEU A 39 -7.37 -5.26 -9.32
N LEU A 40 -8.38 -5.95 -8.80
CA LEU A 40 -9.58 -6.39 -9.50
C LEU A 40 -10.79 -5.87 -8.73
N THR A 41 -11.64 -5.05 -9.36
CA THR A 41 -12.73 -4.36 -8.66
C THR A 41 -13.94 -4.10 -9.53
N ASP A 42 -15.11 -3.97 -8.92
CA ASP A 42 -16.36 -3.49 -9.51
C ASP A 42 -16.55 -1.96 -9.34
N SER A 43 -15.65 -1.31 -8.59
CA SER A 43 -15.77 0.09 -8.20
C SER A 43 -14.88 1.00 -9.05
N LEU A 44 -15.50 1.86 -9.86
CA LEU A 44 -14.78 2.90 -10.62
C LEU A 44 -13.97 3.80 -9.69
N LYS A 45 -14.54 4.15 -8.53
CA LYS A 45 -13.86 4.97 -7.52
C LYS A 45 -12.56 4.34 -7.03
N PHE A 46 -12.56 3.02 -6.77
CA PHE A 46 -11.34 2.33 -6.33
C PHE A 46 -10.32 2.23 -7.45
N LYS A 47 -10.75 2.01 -8.70
CA LYS A 47 -9.88 2.08 -9.87
C LYS A 47 -9.19 3.45 -9.96
N GLU A 48 -9.93 4.55 -9.87
CA GLU A 48 -9.38 5.90 -9.98
C GLU A 48 -8.40 6.20 -8.85
N MET A 49 -8.78 5.94 -7.60
CA MET A 49 -7.89 6.12 -6.45
C MET A 49 -6.63 5.24 -6.53
N TRP A 50 -6.73 4.04 -7.12
CA TRP A 50 -5.58 3.18 -7.37
C TRP A 50 -4.63 3.77 -8.41
N ASP A 51 -5.18 4.21 -9.53
CA ASP A 51 -4.41 4.92 -10.56
C ASP A 51 -3.76 6.18 -9.97
N ASP A 52 -4.39 6.85 -9.01
CA ASP A 52 -3.85 8.05 -8.37
C ASP A 52 -2.78 7.73 -7.32
N ASN A 53 -2.85 6.62 -6.58
CA ASN A 53 -1.87 6.35 -5.51
C ASN A 53 -0.63 5.59 -5.96
N PHE A 54 -0.73 4.76 -7.00
CA PHE A 54 0.37 3.91 -7.43
C PHE A 54 0.87 4.23 -8.84
N GLN A 55 2.14 3.94 -9.08
CA GLN A 55 2.67 3.91 -10.45
C GLN A 55 2.10 2.70 -11.18
N SER A 56 1.72 2.86 -12.44
CA SER A 56 1.23 1.71 -13.23
C SER A 56 2.36 0.75 -13.53
N MET A 57 2.02 -0.53 -13.72
CA MET A 57 2.95 -1.55 -14.18
C MET A 57 2.50 -2.12 -15.52
N SER A 58 3.47 -2.55 -16.35
CA SER A 58 3.23 -3.12 -17.67
C SER A 58 2.25 -4.28 -17.63
N GLU A 59 1.33 -4.32 -18.60
CA GLU A 59 0.36 -5.41 -18.71
C GLU A 59 0.99 -6.77 -19.09
N TYR A 60 2.21 -6.75 -19.64
CA TYR A 60 2.95 -7.99 -19.93
C TYR A 60 3.54 -8.65 -18.67
N ILE A 61 3.61 -7.93 -17.55
CA ILE A 61 4.11 -8.48 -16.28
C ILE A 61 2.97 -9.24 -15.59
N ARG A 62 3.26 -10.46 -15.15
CA ARG A 62 2.34 -11.26 -14.36
C ARG A 62 2.28 -10.72 -12.93
N PRO A 63 1.08 -10.63 -12.30
CA PRO A 63 0.97 -10.16 -10.93
C PRO A 63 1.69 -11.09 -9.95
N HIS A 64 2.52 -10.52 -9.09
CA HIS A 64 3.11 -11.18 -7.92
C HIS A 64 2.09 -11.31 -6.78
N GLY A 65 1.12 -10.40 -6.71
CA GLY A 65 0.00 -10.44 -5.77
C GLY A 65 -1.28 -9.83 -6.36
N ARG A 66 -2.43 -10.14 -5.75
CA ARG A 66 -3.76 -9.73 -6.24
C ARG A 66 -4.62 -9.21 -5.10
N ILE A 67 -5.35 -8.13 -5.35
CA ILE A 67 -6.36 -7.56 -4.47
C ILE A 67 -7.71 -7.59 -5.20
N PHE A 68 -8.66 -8.34 -4.66
CA PHE A 68 -10.05 -8.31 -5.10
C PHE A 68 -10.83 -7.37 -4.17
N ALA A 69 -11.31 -6.25 -4.68
CA ALA A 69 -12.13 -5.30 -3.92
C ALA A 69 -13.53 -5.24 -4.53
N LEU A 70 -14.48 -5.99 -3.99
CA LEU A 70 -15.75 -6.30 -4.65
C LEU A 70 -16.97 -6.11 -3.73
N LYS A 71 -18.10 -5.68 -4.31
CA LYS A 71 -19.40 -5.68 -3.63
C LYS A 71 -20.16 -6.96 -3.96
N THR A 72 -20.32 -7.80 -2.94
CA THR A 72 -21.01 -9.10 -3.04
C THR A 72 -22.39 -9.09 -2.40
N GLY A 73 -22.75 -8.04 -1.65
CA GLY A 73 -24.04 -7.87 -0.97
C GLY A 73 -24.13 -8.53 0.41
N GLY A 74 -23.02 -9.05 0.92
CA GLY A 74 -22.90 -9.64 2.26
C GLY A 74 -22.24 -8.69 3.28
N GLU A 75 -21.71 -9.27 4.34
CA GLU A 75 -20.95 -8.54 5.36
C GLU A 75 -19.56 -8.12 4.85
N GLU A 76 -18.96 -7.14 5.54
CA GLU A 76 -17.59 -6.72 5.27
C GLU A 76 -16.62 -7.85 5.69
N GLU A 77 -15.88 -8.41 4.74
CA GLU A 77 -14.91 -9.47 4.98
C GLU A 77 -13.54 -9.15 4.37
N PHE A 78 -12.48 -9.51 5.10
CA PHE A 78 -11.09 -9.40 4.64
C PHE A 78 -10.45 -10.78 4.68
N LEU A 79 -10.15 -11.34 3.51
CA LEU A 79 -9.61 -12.69 3.34
C LEU A 79 -8.22 -12.62 2.76
N TYR A 80 -7.33 -13.53 3.17
CA TYR A 80 -5.98 -13.60 2.61
C TYR A 80 -5.52 -15.03 2.39
N GLU A 81 -5.01 -15.28 1.17
CA GLU A 81 -4.40 -16.54 0.76
C GLU A 81 -2.87 -16.31 0.58
N PRO A 82 -2.02 -16.84 1.48
CA PRO A 82 -0.59 -16.50 1.51
C PRO A 82 0.28 -17.11 0.40
N VAL A 83 -0.14 -18.19 -0.26
CA VAL A 83 0.70 -18.89 -1.27
C VAL A 83 0.73 -18.11 -2.58
N SER A 84 -0.44 -17.68 -3.06
CA SER A 84 -0.56 -16.89 -4.29
C SER A 84 -0.61 -15.38 -4.05
N LYS A 85 -0.49 -14.96 -2.78
CA LYS A 85 -0.55 -13.55 -2.34
C LYS A 85 -1.84 -12.87 -2.79
N THR A 86 -2.96 -13.52 -2.51
CA THR A 86 -4.28 -13.07 -2.96
C THR A 86 -5.12 -12.60 -1.78
N CYS A 87 -5.52 -11.33 -1.80
CA CYS A 87 -6.40 -10.74 -0.79
C CYS A 87 -7.78 -10.45 -1.38
N PHE A 88 -8.83 -10.75 -0.61
CA PHE A 88 -10.20 -10.34 -0.90
C PHE A 88 -10.66 -9.33 0.15
N ILE A 89 -11.25 -8.25 -0.34
CA ILE A 89 -11.87 -7.17 0.41
C ILE A 89 -13.32 -7.11 -0.09
N LEU A 90 -14.21 -7.76 0.64
CA LEU A 90 -15.61 -7.90 0.24
C LEU A 90 -16.45 -6.86 0.99
N ASN A 91 -17.34 -6.19 0.27
CA ASN A 91 -18.33 -5.24 0.79
C ASN A 91 -17.76 -4.02 1.55
N CYS A 92 -16.46 -3.74 1.42
CA CYS A 92 -15.84 -2.55 1.98
C CYS A 92 -16.00 -1.32 1.06
N ASN A 93 -16.33 -0.17 1.64
CA ASN A 93 -16.38 1.12 0.92
C ASN A 93 -15.18 2.04 1.20
N TYR A 94 -14.23 1.59 2.03
CA TYR A 94 -13.08 2.38 2.44
C TYR A 94 -11.82 1.99 1.66
N TYR A 95 -11.42 2.86 0.73
CA TYR A 95 -10.23 2.64 -0.10
C TYR A 95 -8.92 2.53 0.71
N GLY A 96 -8.84 3.16 1.89
CA GLY A 96 -7.65 3.08 2.74
C GLY A 96 -7.26 1.64 3.11
N TYR A 97 -8.24 0.73 3.22
CA TYR A 97 -7.94 -0.70 3.41
C TYR A 97 -7.42 -1.37 2.15
N VAL A 98 -7.97 -1.05 0.97
CA VAL A 98 -7.44 -1.53 -0.33
C VAL A 98 -5.97 -1.16 -0.49
N LYS A 99 -5.64 0.11 -0.20
CA LYS A 99 -4.29 0.64 -0.20
C LYS A 99 -3.38 -0.10 0.78
N SER A 100 -3.78 -0.14 2.05
CA SER A 100 -2.95 -0.74 3.12
C SER A 100 -2.72 -2.24 2.90
N LEU A 101 -3.73 -2.97 2.43
CA LEU A 101 -3.61 -4.40 2.13
C LEU A 101 -2.78 -4.66 0.88
N ALA A 102 -2.81 -3.79 -0.14
CA ALA A 102 -1.89 -3.89 -1.27
C ALA A 102 -0.43 -3.76 -0.83
N LEU A 103 -0.14 -2.82 0.08
CA LEU A 103 1.19 -2.64 0.67
C LEU A 103 1.59 -3.84 1.55
N ALA A 104 0.67 -4.38 2.34
CA ALA A 104 0.91 -5.57 3.16
C ALA A 104 1.19 -6.81 2.30
N VAL A 105 0.44 -7.02 1.21
CA VAL A 105 0.68 -8.11 0.25
C VAL A 105 2.04 -7.96 -0.43
N ALA A 106 2.44 -6.74 -0.79
CA ALA A 106 3.77 -6.48 -1.32
C ALA A 106 4.87 -6.76 -0.28
N GLY A 107 4.68 -6.33 0.98
CA GLY A 107 5.59 -6.60 2.08
C GLY A 107 5.78 -8.10 2.32
N ASP A 108 4.69 -8.85 2.42
CA ASP A 108 4.73 -10.32 2.61
C ASP A 108 5.53 -11.01 1.50
N PHE A 109 5.36 -10.61 0.24
CA PHE A 109 6.16 -11.15 -0.87
C PHE A 109 7.65 -10.75 -0.77
N LEU A 110 7.95 -9.50 -0.40
CA LEU A 110 9.33 -9.01 -0.31
C LEU A 110 10.12 -9.62 0.86
N GLU A 111 9.41 -10.05 1.90
CA GLU A 111 9.97 -10.62 3.13
C GLU A 111 10.04 -12.17 3.10
N GLU A 112 9.26 -12.84 2.23
CA GLU A 112 9.17 -14.31 2.16
C GLU A 112 10.52 -15.02 2.00
N TYR A 113 11.46 -14.40 1.28
CA TYR A 113 12.79 -14.97 1.05
C TYR A 113 13.87 -14.07 1.61
N HIS A 114 14.71 -14.63 2.48
CA HIS A 114 15.99 -14.03 2.84
C HIS A 114 16.90 -14.02 1.59
N SER A 115 17.04 -12.85 0.98
CA SER A 115 17.88 -12.65 -0.19
C SER A 115 18.54 -11.27 -0.12
N ILE A 116 19.57 -11.07 -0.93
CA ILE A 116 20.16 -9.74 -1.09
C ILE A 116 19.16 -8.71 -1.66
N HIS A 117 18.00 -9.16 -2.16
CA HIS A 117 16.93 -8.34 -2.70
C HIS A 117 15.76 -8.15 -1.73
N SER A 118 15.84 -8.70 -0.52
CA SER A 118 14.82 -8.50 0.52
C SER A 118 14.64 -7.01 0.78
N ARG A 119 13.39 -6.61 0.90
CA ARG A 119 13.00 -5.26 1.29
C ARG A 119 12.10 -5.37 2.49
N TYR A 120 12.37 -4.56 3.49
CA TYR A 120 11.65 -4.52 4.75
C TYR A 120 10.61 -3.44 4.68
N SER A 121 9.39 -3.80 5.06
CA SER A 121 8.30 -2.86 5.17
C SER A 121 8.45 -2.01 6.43
N VAL A 122 8.31 -0.68 6.31
CA VAL A 122 8.34 0.24 7.44
C VAL A 122 7.10 1.13 7.44
N HIS A 123 6.33 1.07 8.52
CA HIS A 123 5.20 1.99 8.75
C HIS A 123 5.71 3.27 9.42
N GLY A 124 5.98 4.29 8.62
CA GLY A 124 6.55 5.55 9.05
C GLY A 124 6.75 6.54 7.90
N ALA A 125 7.06 7.79 8.24
CA ALA A 125 7.43 8.78 7.24
C ALA A 125 8.93 8.70 6.93
N LEU A 126 9.29 8.98 5.69
CA LEU A 126 10.67 9.01 5.21
C LEU A 126 10.97 10.38 4.59
N ILE A 127 12.05 10.99 5.04
CA ILE A 127 12.44 12.35 4.66
C ILE A 127 13.91 12.32 4.22
N ASP A 128 14.22 13.04 3.15
CA ASP A 128 15.59 13.35 2.77
C ASP A 128 15.95 14.74 3.30
N TYR A 129 16.97 14.81 4.16
CA TYR A 129 17.59 16.06 4.58
C TYR A 129 19.03 16.14 4.07
N LYS A 130 19.26 17.00 3.06
CA LYS A 130 20.59 17.22 2.45
C LYS A 130 21.28 15.91 1.98
N GLY A 131 20.53 14.98 1.42
CA GLY A 131 21.03 13.68 0.96
C GLY A 131 21.09 12.62 2.05
N LYS A 132 20.61 12.90 3.27
CA LYS A 132 20.55 11.92 4.38
C LYS A 132 19.11 11.52 4.63
N GLY A 133 18.81 10.23 4.41
CA GLY A 133 17.52 9.63 4.74
C GLY A 133 17.27 9.62 6.25
N THR A 134 16.11 10.12 6.66
CA THR A 134 15.65 10.17 8.06
C THR A 134 14.24 9.56 8.13
N ALA A 135 14.10 8.48 8.90
CA ALA A 135 12.81 7.83 9.14
C ALA A 135 12.17 8.33 10.43
N LEU A 136 10.87 8.66 10.37
CA LEU A 136 10.04 8.99 11.53
C LEU A 136 9.04 7.84 11.75
N ILE A 137 9.32 7.01 12.75
CA ILE A 137 8.51 5.85 13.13
C ILE A 137 7.87 6.11 14.48
N ALA A 138 6.54 6.07 14.52
CA ALA A 138 5.75 6.27 15.72
C ALA A 138 4.32 5.76 15.50
N PRO A 139 3.50 5.54 16.55
CA PRO A 139 2.10 5.16 16.40
C PRO A 139 1.25 6.20 15.64
N SER A 140 0.02 5.85 15.28
CA SER A 140 -0.93 6.82 14.72
C SER A 140 -1.36 7.85 15.78
N GLY A 141 -1.58 9.11 15.38
CA GLY A 141 -2.06 10.17 16.28
C GLY A 141 -1.00 10.92 17.10
N VAL A 142 0.27 10.48 17.08
CA VAL A 142 1.36 11.13 17.85
C VAL A 142 2.09 12.25 17.08
N GLY A 143 1.52 12.71 15.97
CA GLY A 143 2.04 13.84 15.21
C GLY A 143 3.10 13.53 14.16
N LYS A 144 3.32 12.27 13.74
CA LYS A 144 4.25 11.92 12.65
C LYS A 144 4.07 12.80 11.42
N THR A 145 2.82 12.84 10.94
CA THR A 145 2.40 13.56 9.75
C THR A 145 2.62 15.06 9.93
N THR A 146 2.25 15.62 11.07
CA THR A 146 2.48 17.04 11.39
C THR A 146 3.97 17.40 11.36
N HIS A 147 4.84 16.57 11.96
CA HIS A 147 6.28 16.81 11.96
C HIS A 147 6.89 16.62 10.57
N SER A 148 6.48 15.59 9.83
CA SER A 148 7.01 15.34 8.49
C SER A 148 6.66 16.47 7.52
N TYR A 149 5.44 17.00 7.57
CA TYR A 149 5.06 18.17 6.77
C TYR A 149 5.77 19.44 7.22
N GLY A 150 5.95 19.63 8.54
CA GLY A 150 6.68 20.79 9.04
C GLY A 150 8.15 20.84 8.64
N LEU A 151 8.79 19.68 8.54
CA LEU A 151 10.16 19.59 8.06
C LEU A 151 10.27 20.04 6.59
N ILE A 152 9.23 19.88 5.76
CA ILE A 152 9.24 20.32 4.35
C ILE A 152 9.35 21.84 4.23
N LEU A 153 8.94 22.61 5.25
CA LEU A 153 9.14 24.07 5.25
C LEU A 153 10.62 24.46 5.37
N MET A 154 11.49 23.55 5.80
CA MET A 154 12.92 23.81 5.91
C MET A 154 13.62 23.67 4.55
N LYS A 155 14.63 24.52 4.32
CA LYS A 155 15.47 24.41 3.11
C LYS A 155 16.20 23.06 3.07
N ASN A 156 16.24 22.46 1.87
CA ASN A 156 16.91 21.18 1.58
C ASN A 156 16.28 19.96 2.27
N VAL A 157 14.98 20.05 2.59
CA VAL A 157 14.17 18.89 2.98
C VAL A 157 13.31 18.45 1.80
N ARG A 158 13.20 17.15 1.59
CA ARG A 158 12.26 16.53 0.63
C ARG A 158 11.50 15.42 1.33
N LEU A 159 10.18 15.40 1.16
CA LEU A 159 9.36 14.27 1.59
C LEU A 159 9.53 13.13 0.58
N VAL A 160 9.89 11.94 1.07
CA VAL A 160 9.98 10.72 0.25
C VAL A 160 8.72 9.89 0.43
N ALA A 161 8.29 9.68 1.68
CA ALA A 161 7.04 9.00 2.01
C ALA A 161 6.44 9.57 3.30
N ASP A 162 5.12 9.57 3.42
CA ASP A 162 4.39 10.12 4.57
C ASP A 162 3.90 9.06 5.57
N ASP A 163 3.62 7.84 5.10
CA ASP A 163 3.02 6.79 5.94
C ASP A 163 3.70 5.42 5.80
N TRP A 164 4.22 5.07 4.63
CA TRP A 164 4.82 3.75 4.39
C TRP A 164 6.00 3.83 3.42
N PHE A 165 7.06 3.09 3.70
CA PHE A 165 8.19 2.94 2.78
C PHE A 165 8.79 1.55 2.85
N PHE A 166 9.59 1.22 1.84
CA PHE A 166 10.36 -0.03 1.81
C PHE A 166 11.85 0.29 1.93
N ALA A 167 12.55 -0.47 2.77
CA ALA A 167 13.98 -0.31 3.00
C ALA A 167 14.76 -1.57 2.61
N ARG A 168 15.94 -1.39 2.03
CA ARG A 168 16.88 -2.47 1.69
C ARG A 168 18.22 -2.17 2.33
N ILE A 169 18.82 -3.20 2.92
CA ILE A 169 20.17 -3.12 3.49
C ILE A 169 21.18 -3.46 2.39
N ILE A 170 22.12 -2.57 2.12
CA ILE A 170 23.19 -2.74 1.12
C ILE A 170 24.53 -2.45 1.80
N GLY A 171 25.23 -3.51 2.23
CA GLY A 171 26.42 -3.36 3.06
C GLY A 171 26.08 -2.67 4.38
N ASP A 172 26.72 -1.54 4.65
CA ASP A 172 26.49 -0.71 5.84
C ASP A 172 25.47 0.43 5.60
N GLU A 173 24.89 0.51 4.40
CA GLU A 173 23.91 1.53 4.03
C GLU A 173 22.48 0.98 3.96
N ILE A 174 21.51 1.88 4.13
CA ILE A 174 20.09 1.60 3.96
C ILE A 174 19.57 2.43 2.80
N GLU A 175 19.14 1.76 1.73
CA GLU A 175 18.39 2.36 0.65
C GLU A 175 16.91 2.30 0.99
N ALA A 176 16.20 3.43 0.90
CA ALA A 176 14.78 3.50 1.22
C ALA A 176 14.00 4.18 0.10
N ILE A 177 12.84 3.59 -0.25
CA ILE A 177 12.00 4.04 -1.37
C ILE A 177 10.55 4.19 -0.92
N ALA A 178 9.88 5.19 -1.48
CA ALA A 178 8.46 5.41 -1.27
C ALA A 178 7.63 4.21 -1.75
N SER A 179 6.60 3.82 -1.00
CA SER A 179 5.66 2.79 -1.43
C SER A 179 4.58 3.30 -2.40
N GLU A 180 4.35 4.61 -2.42
CA GLU A 180 3.27 5.29 -3.13
C GLU A 180 3.84 6.44 -3.98
N LYS A 181 3.15 6.84 -5.05
CA LYS A 181 3.57 7.99 -5.87
C LYS A 181 3.07 9.33 -5.34
N ASN A 182 1.96 9.30 -4.60
CA ASN A 182 1.29 10.46 -4.04
C ASN A 182 1.15 10.29 -2.53
N CYS A 183 1.31 11.38 -1.78
CA CYS A 183 1.12 11.39 -0.34
C CYS A 183 -0.36 11.57 0.01
N TYR A 184 -0.83 10.89 1.06
CA TYR A 184 -2.20 11.03 1.54
C TYR A 184 -2.27 12.17 2.56
N ILE A 185 -2.42 13.41 2.06
CA ILE A 185 -2.55 14.59 2.92
C ILE A 185 -3.93 14.57 3.58
N ARG A 186 -3.99 14.54 4.92
CA ARG A 186 -5.26 14.72 5.62
C ARG A 186 -5.79 16.14 5.43
N ALA A 187 -7.08 16.27 5.14
CA ALA A 187 -7.72 17.57 4.89
C ALA A 187 -7.73 18.52 6.11
N ASP A 188 -7.50 18.00 7.32
CA ASP A 188 -7.42 18.77 8.56
C ASP A 188 -6.04 19.40 8.81
N LEU A 189 -4.97 18.94 8.15
CA LEU A 189 -3.62 19.52 8.28
C LEU A 189 -3.57 21.01 7.95
N ALA A 190 -4.37 21.47 6.98
CA ALA A 190 -4.45 22.89 6.63
C ALA A 190 -4.96 23.75 7.80
N LYS A 191 -5.76 23.20 8.71
CA LYS A 191 -6.28 23.94 9.87
C LYS A 191 -5.23 24.20 10.95
N ASP A 192 -4.19 23.37 10.98
CA ASP A 192 -3.14 23.44 12.00
C ASP A 192 -1.99 24.38 11.59
N TRP A 193 -1.95 24.84 10.32
CA TRP A 193 -0.86 25.62 9.74
C TRP A 193 -1.38 26.98 9.23
N LYS A 194 -1.38 28.00 10.10
CA LYS A 194 -1.97 29.34 9.85
C LYS A 194 -1.30 30.17 8.73
N GLU A 195 -0.22 29.69 8.15
CA GLU A 195 0.55 30.42 7.13
C GLU A 195 0.00 30.19 5.70
N TYR A 196 -1.05 29.38 5.56
CA TYR A 196 -1.83 29.19 4.33
C TYR A 196 -3.34 29.12 4.60
#